data_AF-A0AB38AWF3-F1
#
_entry.id   AF-A0AB38AWF3-F1
#
_cell.length_a   1.000
_cell.length_b   1.000
_cell.length_c   1.000
_cell.angle_alpha   90.00
_cell.angle_beta   90.00
_cell.angle_gamma   90.00
#
_symmetry.space_group_name_H-M   'P 1'
#
loop_
_entity.id
_entity.type
_entity.pdbx_description
1 polymer ?
#
loop_
_entity_poly.entity_id
_entity_poly.type
_entity_poly.pdbx_seq_one_letter_code
_entity_poly.pdbx_strand_id
1 'polypeptide(L)'
;MTAVREGLPEGRYGRSADARADRKLKIIGSVLGVALLGVIAWCGISYISGQDLSGRVITWDAVSDHAVKVHLEVVKDADAKGVCTLRSQAADGSEVGRKDVTVDQRAGQVDTEVTLRTTKRATNAVLVGCTAAGKG
;
A
#
# COMPACT_ATOMS: atom_id res chain seq x y z
N MET A 1 -67.37 -28.00 11.76
CA MET A 1 -67.07 -27.93 10.30
C MET A 1 -65.57 -27.76 10.17
N THR A 2 -64.87 -28.81 9.77
CA THR A 2 -63.42 -28.86 9.58
C THR A 2 -63.11 -28.30 8.20
N ALA A 3 -62.43 -27.15 8.14
CA ALA A 3 -61.95 -26.60 6.87
C ALA A 3 -60.83 -27.49 6.32
N VAL A 4 -61.10 -28.16 5.21
CA VAL A 4 -60.08 -28.84 4.40
C VAL A 4 -59.16 -27.75 3.84
N ARG A 5 -57.88 -27.77 4.22
CA ARG A 5 -56.86 -27.00 3.53
C ARG A 5 -56.52 -27.76 2.25
N GLU A 6 -57.19 -27.41 1.15
CA GLU A 6 -56.82 -27.88 -0.19
C GLU A 6 -55.41 -27.36 -0.52
N GLY A 7 -54.47 -28.28 -0.67
CA GLY A 7 -53.17 -27.98 -1.25
C GLY A 7 -53.36 -27.45 -2.67
N LEU A 8 -52.73 -26.32 -2.99
CA LEU A 8 -52.81 -25.69 -4.31
C LEU A 8 -52.41 -26.69 -5.43
N PRO A 9 -53.12 -26.72 -6.57
CA PRO A 9 -52.86 -27.66 -7.65
C PRO A 9 -51.42 -27.58 -8.18
N GLU A 10 -50.74 -28.73 -8.22
CA GLU A 10 -49.40 -28.81 -8.78
C GLU A 10 -49.46 -28.81 -10.32
N GLY A 11 -48.67 -27.94 -10.94
CA GLY A 11 -48.43 -27.96 -12.40
C GLY A 11 -49.07 -26.83 -13.22
N ARG A 12 -49.88 -25.93 -12.64
CA ARG A 12 -50.46 -24.78 -13.40
C ARG A 12 -49.71 -23.44 -13.22
N TYR A 13 -48.94 -23.28 -12.15
CA TYR A 13 -48.13 -22.09 -11.89
C TYR A 13 -46.65 -22.47 -12.02
N GLY A 14 -45.88 -21.72 -12.83
CA GLY A 14 -44.51 -22.01 -13.30
C GLY A 14 -43.38 -22.07 -12.26
N ARG A 15 -43.65 -22.62 -11.07
CA ARG A 15 -42.74 -22.73 -9.94
C ARG A 15 -41.42 -23.47 -10.27
N SER A 16 -41.43 -24.37 -11.27
CA SER A 16 -40.22 -25.10 -11.69
C SER A 16 -39.24 -24.25 -12.49
N ALA A 17 -39.73 -23.30 -13.29
CA ALA A 17 -38.90 -22.35 -14.04
C ALA A 17 -38.29 -21.31 -13.08
N ASP A 18 -39.09 -20.79 -12.14
CA ASP A 18 -38.64 -19.86 -11.10
C ASP A 18 -37.62 -20.50 -10.17
N ALA A 19 -37.83 -21.75 -9.71
CA ALA A 19 -36.85 -22.45 -8.88
C ALA A 19 -35.51 -22.70 -9.59
N ARG A 20 -35.52 -22.89 -10.92
CA ARG A 20 -34.31 -23.04 -11.73
C ARG A 20 -33.63 -21.68 -11.96
N ALA A 21 -34.40 -20.63 -12.18
CA ALA A 21 -33.91 -19.26 -12.30
C ALA A 21 -33.26 -18.77 -10.99
N ASP A 22 -33.92 -18.99 -9.85
CA ASP A 22 -33.39 -18.70 -8.51
C ASP A 22 -32.09 -19.45 -8.24
N ARG A 23 -32.02 -20.73 -8.61
CA ARG A 23 -30.78 -21.51 -8.47
C ARG A 23 -29.67 -20.95 -9.35
N LYS A 24 -29.97 -20.56 -10.60
CA LYS A 24 -28.99 -19.94 -11.50
C LYS A 24 -28.51 -18.59 -10.97
N LEU A 25 -29.42 -17.74 -10.49
CA LEU A 25 -29.09 -16.43 -9.90
C LEU A 25 -28.23 -16.58 -8.64
N LYS A 26 -28.52 -17.55 -7.78
CA LYS A 26 -27.68 -17.86 -6.61
C LYS A 26 -26.28 -18.31 -7.01
N ILE A 27 -26.16 -19.16 -8.04
CA ILE A 27 -24.86 -19.61 -8.55
C ILE A 27 -24.08 -18.45 -9.18
N ILE A 28 -24.72 -17.64 -10.03
CA ILE A 28 -24.07 -16.49 -10.66
C ILE A 28 -23.66 -15.49 -9.58
N GLY A 29 -24.55 -15.18 -8.63
CA GLY A 29 -24.26 -14.30 -7.50
C GLY A 29 -23.12 -14.82 -6.64
N SER A 30 -23.06 -16.12 -6.37
CA SER A 30 -21.95 -16.72 -5.61
C SER A 30 -20.64 -16.66 -6.39
N VAL A 31 -20.65 -16.95 -7.69
CA VAL A 31 -19.46 -16.85 -8.55
C VAL A 31 -18.95 -15.42 -8.61
N LEU A 32 -19.83 -14.44 -8.84
CA LEU A 32 -19.46 -13.03 -8.84
C LEU A 32 -18.96 -12.57 -7.46
N GLY A 33 -19.58 -13.03 -6.38
CA GLY A 33 -19.15 -12.74 -5.01
C GLY A 33 -17.75 -13.27 -4.73
N VAL A 34 -17.47 -14.53 -5.08
CA VAL A 34 -16.13 -15.13 -4.93
C VAL A 34 -15.10 -14.42 -5.82
N ALA A 35 -15.45 -14.09 -7.06
CA ALA A 35 -14.57 -13.36 -7.96
C ALA A 35 -14.23 -11.96 -7.40
N LEU A 36 -15.21 -11.23 -6.88
CA LEU A 36 -15.01 -9.92 -6.26
C LEU A 36 -14.09 -10.02 -5.04
N LEU A 37 -14.31 -11.01 -4.16
CA LEU A 37 -13.43 -11.24 -3.01
C LEU A 37 -11.99 -11.58 -3.45
N GLY A 38 -11.83 -12.36 -4.51
CA GLY A 38 -10.53 -12.64 -5.12
C GLY A 38 -9.81 -11.38 -5.61
N VAL A 39 -10.54 -10.48 -6.28
CA VAL A 39 -9.99 -9.18 -6.73
C VAL A 39 -9.59 -8.30 -5.55
N ILE A 40 -10.43 -8.20 -4.52
CA ILE A 40 -10.12 -7.41 -3.32
C ILE A 40 -8.87 -7.97 -2.61
N ALA A 41 -8.79 -9.29 -2.45
CA ALA A 41 -7.63 -9.95 -1.84
C ALA A 41 -6.36 -9.69 -2.66
N TRP A 42 -6.43 -9.81 -3.99
CA TRP A 42 -5.33 -9.51 -4.89
C TRP A 42 -4.85 -8.06 -4.79
N CYS A 43 -5.77 -7.10 -4.86
CA CYS A 43 -5.46 -5.68 -4.70
C CYS A 43 -4.81 -5.39 -3.34
N GLY A 44 -5.31 -5.99 -2.26
CA GLY A 44 -4.72 -5.86 -0.92
C GLY A 44 -3.30 -6.41 -0.84
N ILE A 45 -3.06 -7.63 -1.34
CA ILE A 45 -1.73 -8.27 -1.33
C ILE A 45 -0.75 -7.45 -2.18
N SER A 46 -1.12 -7.12 -3.42
CA SER A 46 -0.27 -6.36 -4.34
C SER A 46 0.10 -4.97 -3.80
N TYR A 47 -0.80 -4.31 -3.07
CA TYR A 47 -0.53 -3.02 -2.44
C TYR A 47 0.54 -3.10 -1.35
N ILE A 48 0.58 -4.18 -0.57
CA ILE A 48 1.50 -4.36 0.56
C ILE A 48 2.85 -4.93 0.07
N SER A 49 2.84 -5.83 -0.91
CA SER A 49 4.05 -6.46 -1.44
C SER A 49 4.99 -5.53 -2.21
N GLY A 50 4.58 -4.30 -2.55
CA GLY A 50 5.44 -3.33 -3.24
C GLY A 50 6.48 -2.63 -2.35
N GLN A 51 6.60 -3.01 -1.07
CA GLN A 51 7.39 -2.31 -0.04
C GLN A 51 8.70 -3.05 0.33
N ASP A 52 9.32 -3.80 -0.58
CA ASP A 52 10.57 -4.55 -0.34
C ASP A 52 11.77 -3.66 0.11
N LEU A 53 11.62 -2.33 0.03
CA LEU A 53 12.53 -1.35 0.59
C LEU A 53 11.80 -0.46 1.60
N SER A 54 12.15 -0.63 2.87
CA SER A 54 11.63 0.17 3.97
C SER A 54 12.74 1.07 4.51
N GLY A 55 12.51 2.38 4.50
CA GLY A 55 13.43 3.36 5.09
C GLY A 55 12.82 4.05 6.29
N ARG A 56 13.66 4.48 7.23
CA ARG A 56 13.28 5.31 8.38
C ARG A 56 14.35 6.33 8.70
N VAL A 57 13.93 7.55 9.04
CA VAL A 57 14.80 8.55 9.65
C VAL A 57 14.88 8.29 11.15
N ILE A 58 16.08 8.02 11.65
CA ILE A 58 16.35 7.75 13.07
C ILE A 58 16.56 9.04 13.83
N THR A 59 17.38 9.93 13.27
CA THR A 59 17.61 11.26 13.83
C THR A 59 17.88 12.28 12.72
N TRP A 60 17.70 13.54 13.05
CA TRP A 60 18.04 14.67 12.20
C TRP A 60 18.62 15.80 13.05
N ASP A 61 19.54 16.55 12.47
CA ASP A 61 20.18 17.68 13.12
C ASP A 61 20.37 18.83 12.14
N ALA A 62 19.79 19.98 12.48
CA ALA A 62 19.90 21.20 11.69
C ALA A 62 21.23 21.90 12.00
N VAL A 63 22.30 21.43 11.34
CA VAL A 63 23.66 21.92 11.54
C VAL A 63 23.88 23.37 11.08
N SER A 64 23.07 23.88 10.16
CA SER A 64 23.09 25.30 9.77
C SER A 64 21.77 25.76 9.14
N ASP A 65 21.68 27.06 8.84
CA ASP A 65 20.53 27.62 8.13
C ASP A 65 20.44 27.14 6.65
N HIS A 66 21.45 26.39 6.18
CA HIS A 66 21.50 25.87 4.81
C HIS A 66 21.84 24.37 4.73
N ALA A 67 21.85 23.67 5.87
CA ALA A 67 22.12 22.24 5.90
C ALA A 67 21.46 21.54 7.09
N VAL A 68 20.91 20.35 6.83
CA VAL A 68 20.43 19.42 7.84
C VAL A 68 21.11 18.06 7.62
N LYS A 69 21.62 17.47 8.69
CA LYS A 69 22.12 16.10 8.71
C LYS A 69 20.97 15.17 9.06
N VAL A 70 20.92 14.03 8.38
CA VAL A 70 19.86 13.03 8.56
C VAL A 70 20.53 11.67 8.69
N HIS A 71 20.18 10.95 9.75
CA HIS A 71 20.54 9.54 9.92
C HIS A 71 19.41 8.69 9.36
N LEU A 72 19.68 8.04 8.24
CA LEU A 72 18.74 7.21 7.51
C LEU A 72 19.12 5.75 7.70
N GLU A 73 18.17 4.97 8.20
CA GLU A 73 18.24 3.51 8.26
C GLU A 73 17.37 2.95 7.14
N VAL A 74 17.92 2.03 6.33
CA VAL A 74 17.21 1.36 5.24
C VAL A 74 17.30 -0.14 5.38
N VAL A 75 16.15 -0.78 5.47
CA VAL A 75 15.99 -2.24 5.50
C VAL A 75 15.55 -2.71 4.12
N LYS A 76 16.29 -3.66 3.55
CA LYS A 76 16.07 -4.18 2.19
C LYS A 76 16.62 -5.59 2.05
N ASP A 77 16.31 -6.27 0.95
CA ASP A 77 17.06 -7.47 0.58
C ASP A 77 18.55 -7.14 0.38
N ALA A 78 19.44 -8.06 0.76
CA ALA A 78 20.89 -7.85 0.66
C ALA A 78 21.34 -7.42 -0.74
N ASP A 79 20.74 -7.96 -1.79
CA ASP A 79 21.05 -7.65 -3.19
C ASP A 79 20.13 -6.57 -3.83
N ALA A 80 19.12 -6.08 -3.12
CA ALA A 80 18.25 -5.03 -3.65
C ALA A 80 18.99 -3.69 -3.72
N LYS A 81 18.69 -2.92 -4.77
CA LYS A 81 19.12 -1.53 -4.93
C LYS A 81 17.90 -0.63 -4.92
N GLY A 82 18.03 0.55 -4.36
CA GLY A 82 16.92 1.49 -4.28
C GLY A 82 17.36 2.94 -4.19
N VAL A 83 16.35 3.80 -4.28
CA VAL A 83 16.51 5.24 -4.08
C VAL A 83 15.51 5.67 -3.03
N CYS A 84 15.99 6.37 -2.00
CA CYS A 84 15.18 6.92 -0.93
C CYS A 84 15.18 8.45 -1.04
N THR A 85 14.00 9.06 -1.13
CA THR A 85 13.84 10.51 -1.26
C THR A 85 13.63 11.12 0.12
N LEU A 86 14.54 12.00 0.53
CA LEU A 86 14.44 12.79 1.74
C LEU A 86 13.91 14.19 1.43
N ARG A 87 13.11 14.73 2.35
CA ARG A 87 12.57 16.10 2.30
C ARG A 87 12.75 16.78 3.66
N SER A 88 13.02 18.07 3.62
CA SER A 88 13.08 18.93 4.79
C SER A 88 12.21 20.18 4.60
N GLN A 89 11.57 20.62 5.67
CA GLN A 89 10.72 21.81 5.71
C GLN A 89 11.19 22.79 6.78
N ALA A 90 10.87 24.07 6.57
CA ALA A 90 11.05 25.13 7.55
C ALA A 90 9.84 25.22 8.51
N ALA A 91 9.93 26.12 9.48
CA ALA A 91 8.89 26.38 10.47
C ALA A 91 7.55 26.81 9.85
N ASP A 92 7.58 27.44 8.67
CA ASP A 92 6.41 27.85 7.90
C ASP A 92 5.80 26.70 7.06
N GLY A 93 6.39 25.50 7.12
CA GLY A 93 5.98 24.33 6.34
C GLY A 93 6.47 24.34 4.89
N SER A 94 7.22 25.37 4.45
CA SER A 94 7.78 25.40 3.10
C SER A 94 8.87 24.34 2.95
N GLU A 95 8.91 23.67 1.80
CA GLU A 95 9.99 22.73 1.47
C GLU A 95 11.27 23.51 1.22
N VAL A 96 12.28 23.24 2.04
CA VAL A 96 13.58 23.94 1.96
C VAL A 96 14.69 23.06 1.43
N GLY A 97 14.48 21.75 1.34
CA GLY A 97 15.47 20.83 0.77
C GLY A 97 14.86 19.49 0.40
N ARG A 98 15.41 18.91 -0.67
CA ARG A 98 15.10 17.57 -1.16
C ARG A 98 16.37 16.92 -1.68
N LYS A 99 16.52 15.62 -1.44
CA LYS A 99 17.63 14.84 -1.96
C LYS A 99 17.23 13.38 -2.11
N ASP A 100 17.65 12.82 -3.22
CA ASP A 100 17.55 11.39 -3.47
C ASP A 100 18.85 10.72 -3.04
N VAL A 101 18.71 9.67 -2.23
CA VAL A 101 19.81 8.89 -1.68
C VAL A 101 19.77 7.52 -2.31
N THR A 102 20.80 7.20 -3.09
CA THR A 102 20.97 5.86 -3.65
C THR A 102 21.49 4.90 -2.59
N VAL A 103 20.83 3.75 -2.46
CA VAL A 103 21.21 2.67 -1.55
C VAL A 103 21.57 1.46 -2.39
N ASP A 104 22.86 1.21 -2.54
CA ASP A 104 23.44 0.14 -3.38
C ASP A 104 24.28 -0.86 -2.57
N GLN A 105 24.44 -0.62 -1.28
CA GLN A 105 25.23 -1.44 -0.38
C GLN A 105 24.64 -2.85 -0.24
N ARG A 106 25.51 -3.86 -0.28
CA ARG A 106 25.10 -5.28 -0.21
C ARG A 106 24.85 -5.75 1.22
N ALA A 107 23.86 -5.16 1.88
CA ALA A 107 23.47 -5.46 3.26
C ALA A 107 21.94 -5.47 3.40
N GLY A 108 21.45 -6.22 4.39
CA GLY A 108 20.01 -6.27 4.73
C GLY A 108 19.52 -5.04 5.50
N GLN A 109 20.45 -4.33 6.14
CA GLN A 109 20.23 -3.10 6.89
C GLN A 109 21.40 -2.17 6.58
N VAL A 110 21.09 -0.93 6.22
CA VAL A 110 22.05 0.09 5.82
C VAL A 110 21.79 1.34 6.64
N ASP A 111 22.74 1.70 7.48
CA ASP A 111 22.74 2.95 8.25
C ASP A 111 23.65 3.96 7.56
N THR A 112 23.09 5.11 7.18
CA THR A 112 23.86 6.15 6.48
C THR A 112 23.52 7.55 7.01
N GLU A 113 24.57 8.35 7.23
CA GLU A 113 24.43 9.76 7.54
C GLU A 113 24.50 10.57 6.24
N VAL A 114 23.41 11.28 5.93
CA VAL A 114 23.28 12.09 4.72
C VAL A 114 23.09 13.54 5.11
N THR A 115 23.93 14.40 4.55
CA THR A 115 23.72 15.86 4.63
C THR A 115 22.85 16.33 3.46
N LEU A 116 21.73 16.97 3.81
CA LEU A 116 20.79 17.62 2.92
C LEU A 116 21.12 19.12 2.89
N ARG A 117 21.30 19.69 1.69
CA ARG A 117 21.39 21.15 1.55
C ARG A 117 20.00 21.75 1.58
N THR A 118 19.84 22.85 2.31
CA THR A 118 18.58 23.56 2.44
C THR A 118 18.71 25.03 2.04
N THR A 119 17.63 25.61 1.55
CA THR A 119 17.56 27.04 1.19
C THR A 119 17.37 27.94 2.41
N LYS A 120 16.74 27.41 3.46
CA LYS A 120 16.57 28.04 4.78
C LYS A 120 16.70 27.00 5.89
N ARG A 121 16.71 27.47 7.14
CA ARG A 121 16.82 26.60 8.32
C ARG A 121 15.70 25.56 8.35
N ALA A 122 16.09 24.30 8.34
CA ALA A 122 15.22 23.16 8.51
C ALA A 122 14.71 23.05 9.95
N THR A 123 13.45 22.70 10.11
CA THR A 123 12.85 22.31 11.40
C THR A 123 12.42 20.85 11.44
N ASN A 124 12.52 20.14 10.32
CA ASN A 124 12.36 18.69 10.25
C ASN A 124 13.18 18.09 9.12
N ALA A 125 13.33 16.76 9.15
CA ALA A 125 13.71 15.96 8.00
C ALA A 125 12.86 14.69 7.98
N VAL A 126 12.23 14.40 6.85
CA VAL A 126 11.32 13.27 6.68
C VAL A 126 11.69 12.46 5.45
N LEU A 127 11.48 11.16 5.52
CA LEU A 127 11.53 10.28 4.36
C LEU A 127 10.21 10.40 3.61
N VAL A 128 10.27 10.75 2.33
CA VAL A 128 9.09 10.82 1.44
C VAL A 128 8.71 9.42 0.98
N GLY A 129 9.70 8.60 0.64
CA GLY A 129 9.52 7.23 0.22
C GLY A 129 10.83 6.60 -0.24
N CYS A 130 10.84 5.28 -0.34
CA CYS A 130 11.90 4.52 -0.96
C CYS A 130 11.31 3.71 -2.12
N THR A 131 12.02 3.68 -3.24
CA THR A 131 11.65 2.91 -4.42
C THR A 131 12.75 1.94 -4.77
N ALA A 132 12.39 0.68 -5.04
CA ALA A 132 13.30 -0.28 -5.64
C ALA A 132 13.72 0.20 -7.03
N ALA A 133 15.02 0.22 -7.28
CA ALA A 133 15.49 0.17 -8.66
C ALA A 133 15.14 -1.24 -9.13
N GLY A 134 14.07 -1.36 -9.92
CA GLY A 134 13.52 -2.64 -10.34
C GLY A 134 14.63 -3.60 -10.76
N LYS A 135 14.56 -4.84 -10.28
CA LYS A 135 15.42 -5.94 -10.73
C LYS A 135 15.15 -6.10 -12.24
N GLY A 136 16.00 -5.49 -13.07
CA GLY A 136 16.08 -5.78 -14.50
C GLY A 136 16.72 -7.13 -14.73
#